data_AF-A0A932M732-F1
#
_entry.id   AF-A0A932M732-F1
#
_cell.length_a   1.000
_cell.length_b   1.000
_cell.length_c   1.000
_cell.angle_alpha   90.00
_cell.angle_beta   90.00
_cell.angle_gamma   90.00
#
_symmetry.space_group_name_H-M   'P 1'
#
loop_
_entity.id
_entity.type
_entity.pdbx_description
1 polymer ?
#
loop_
_entity_poly.entity_id
_entity_poly.type
_entity_poly.pdbx_seq_one_letter_code
_entity_poly.pdbx_strand_id
1 'polypeptide(L)'
;MSDQPRLIYTKLQLAEIQLERALQLFLDEDDYVCAVTLAGAAEELLSKLREQSGGTSELKALIDECVAIGRNVYAETWATKLFSEVFTYPQNSRAKGSTLYLIGWVY
;
A
#
# COMPACT_ATOMS: atom_id res chain seq x y z
N MET A 1 22.12 -30.02 -13.38
CA MET A 1 21.51 -28.67 -13.36
C MET A 1 20.24 -28.73 -14.20
N SER A 2 19.09 -28.88 -13.56
CA SER A 2 17.79 -28.86 -14.25
C SER A 2 17.43 -27.41 -14.57
N ASP A 3 17.24 -27.11 -15.84
CA ASP A 3 16.74 -25.84 -16.35
C ASP A 3 15.32 -25.61 -15.79
N GLN A 4 15.18 -24.76 -14.78
CA GLN A 4 13.89 -24.41 -14.20
C GLN A 4 13.22 -23.40 -15.14
N PRO A 5 12.00 -23.67 -15.63
CA PRO A 5 11.31 -22.76 -16.53
C PRO A 5 11.10 -21.41 -15.84
N ARG A 6 11.47 -20.31 -16.51
CA ARG A 6 11.17 -18.96 -16.03
C ARG A 6 9.66 -18.76 -16.08
N LEU A 7 9.00 -18.85 -14.93
CA LEU A 7 7.59 -18.50 -14.80
C LEU A 7 7.45 -16.99 -15.03
N ILE A 8 6.82 -16.63 -16.15
CA ILE A 8 6.47 -15.24 -16.46
C ILE A 8 5.12 -14.97 -15.81
N TYR A 9 5.12 -14.18 -14.75
CA TYR A 9 3.91 -13.73 -14.08
C TYR A 9 3.40 -12.44 -14.69
N THR A 10 2.09 -12.36 -14.91
CA THR A 10 1.43 -11.07 -15.16
C THR A 10 1.46 -10.20 -13.91
N LYS A 11 1.32 -8.88 -14.07
CA LYS A 11 1.24 -7.95 -12.92
C LYS A 11 0.09 -8.31 -11.97
N LEU A 12 -1.02 -8.83 -12.51
CA LEU A 12 -2.19 -9.24 -11.71
C LEU A 12 -1.84 -10.44 -10.82
N GLN A 13 -1.26 -11.49 -11.42
CA GLN A 13 -0.82 -12.67 -10.68
C GLN A 13 0.24 -12.34 -9.62
N LEU A 14 1.16 -11.42 -9.93
CA LEU A 14 2.13 -10.92 -8.96
C LEU A 14 1.45 -10.23 -7.78
N ALA A 15 0.46 -9.38 -8.03
CA ALA A 15 -0.30 -8.71 -6.98
C ALA A 15 -1.09 -9.71 -6.12
N GLU A 16 -1.74 -10.70 -6.73
CA GLU A 16 -2.47 -11.76 -6.01
C GLU A 16 -1.54 -12.56 -5.10
N ILE A 17 -0.37 -12.99 -5.60
CA ILE A 17 0.63 -13.72 -4.81
C ILE A 17 1.12 -12.88 -3.63
N GLN A 18 1.38 -11.58 -3.85
CA GLN A 18 1.83 -10.69 -2.78
C GLN A 18 0.74 -10.47 -1.73
N LEU A 19 -0.52 -10.34 -2.14
CA LEU A 19 -1.64 -10.16 -1.22
C LEU A 19 -1.91 -11.44 -0.41
N GLU A 20 -1.90 -12.61 -1.06
CA GLU A 20 -2.06 -13.91 -0.41
C GLU A 20 -0.98 -14.12 0.65
N ARG A 21 0.28 -13.83 0.31
CA ARG A 21 1.39 -13.95 1.28
C ARG A 21 1.28 -12.92 2.39
N ALA A 22 0.83 -11.70 2.10
CA ALA A 22 0.58 -10.68 3.12
C ALA A 22 -0.47 -11.16 4.15
N LEU A 23 -1.54 -11.80 3.69
CA LEU A 23 -2.59 -12.34 4.56
C LEU A 23 -2.08 -13.46 5.46
N GLN A 24 -1.30 -14.40 4.91
CA GLN A 24 -0.67 -15.47 5.71
C GLN A 24 0.25 -14.91 6.79
N LEU A 25 1.11 -13.95 6.43
CA LEU A 25 2.01 -13.31 7.39
C LEU A 25 1.25 -12.60 8.49
N PHE A 26 0.10 -11.99 8.16
CA PHE A 26 -0.74 -11.28 9.12
C PHE A 26 -1.53 -12.21 10.05
N LEU A 27 -2.10 -13.29 9.52
CA LEU A 27 -3.02 -14.16 10.25
C LEU A 27 -2.33 -15.31 10.97
N ASP A 28 -1.30 -15.89 10.36
CA ASP A 28 -0.70 -17.15 10.83
C ASP A 28 0.66 -16.92 11.51
N GLU A 29 1.38 -15.86 11.13
CA GLU A 29 2.78 -15.64 11.53
C GLU A 29 2.99 -14.40 12.40
N ASP A 30 1.95 -13.58 12.64
CA ASP A 30 2.01 -12.30 13.36
C ASP A 30 3.13 -11.35 12.85
N ASP A 31 3.59 -11.53 11.62
CA ASP A 31 4.62 -10.69 10.97
C ASP A 31 3.96 -9.52 10.24
N TYR A 32 3.46 -8.59 11.04
CA TYR A 32 2.70 -7.44 10.55
C TYR A 32 3.55 -6.51 9.67
N VAL A 33 4.85 -6.40 9.93
CA VAL A 33 5.74 -5.52 9.15
C VAL A 33 5.91 -6.06 7.74
N CYS A 34 6.20 -7.37 7.59
CA CYS A 34 6.30 -7.98 6.28
C CYS A 34 4.95 -8.07 5.57
N ALA A 35 3.86 -8.33 6.31
CA ALA A 35 2.51 -8.36 5.77
C ALA A 35 2.12 -7.01 5.13
N VAL A 36 2.24 -5.91 5.88
CA VAL A 36 1.94 -4.56 5.38
C VAL A 36 2.82 -4.20 4.17
N THR A 37 4.08 -4.61 4.20
CA THR A 37 5.04 -4.37 3.11
C THR A 37 4.64 -5.06 1.81
N LEU A 38 4.15 -6.30 1.88
CA LEU A 38 3.68 -7.05 0.72
C LEU A 38 2.32 -6.55 0.23
N ALA A 39 1.40 -6.24 1.15
CA ALA A 39 0.11 -5.65 0.81
C ALA A 39 0.26 -4.32 0.06
N GLY A 40 1.18 -3.45 0.50
CA GLY A 40 1.45 -2.18 -0.19
C GLY A 40 2.04 -2.36 -1.59
N ALA A 41 2.89 -3.38 -1.80
CA ALA A 41 3.42 -3.68 -3.12
C ALA A 41 2.34 -4.26 -4.07
N ALA A 42 1.43 -5.09 -3.54
CA ALA A 42 0.28 -5.61 -4.28
C ALA A 42 -0.66 -4.47 -4.70
N GLU A 43 -0.97 -3.56 -3.78
CA GLU A 43 -1.79 -2.37 -4.03
C GLU A 43 -1.21 -1.49 -5.15
N GLU A 44 0.10 -1.24 -5.14
CA GLU A 44 0.76 -0.44 -6.18
C GLU A 44 0.63 -1.08 -7.56
N LEU A 45 0.79 -2.41 -7.65
CA LEU A 45 0.59 -3.16 -8.89
C LEU A 45 -0.85 -3.09 -9.39
N LEU A 46 -1.82 -3.23 -8.47
CA LEU A 46 -3.26 -3.14 -8.79
C LEU A 46 -3.67 -1.73 -9.21
N SER A 47 -3.17 -0.68 -8.53
CA SER A 47 -3.41 0.71 -8.93
C SER A 47 -2.91 0.97 -10.35
N LYS A 48 -1.69 0.51 -10.68
CA LYS A 48 -1.14 0.67 -12.05
C LYS A 48 -1.97 -0.08 -13.10
N LEU A 49 -2.46 -1.28 -12.77
CA LEU A 49 -3.34 -2.04 -13.68
C LEU A 49 -4.69 -1.33 -13.90
N ARG A 50 -5.24 -0.73 -12.84
CA ARG A 50 -6.50 0.00 -12.90
C ARG A 50 -6.37 1.31 -13.69
N GLU A 51 -5.29 2.05 -13.49
CA GLU A 51 -4.97 3.25 -14.28
C GLU A 51 -4.83 2.93 -15.77
N GLN A 52 -4.19 1.81 -16.11
CA GLN A 52 -4.08 1.34 -17.49
C GLN A 52 -5.44 0.97 -18.12
N SER A 53 -6.42 0.62 -17.29
CA SER A 53 -7.79 0.31 -17.72
C SER A 53 -8.70 1.54 -17.76
N GLY A 54 -8.17 2.74 -17.53
CA GLY A 54 -8.91 4.01 -17.49
C GLY A 54 -9.64 4.29 -16.18
N GLY A 55 -9.46 3.45 -15.16
CA GLY A 55 -9.97 3.70 -13.81
C GLY A 55 -9.05 4.61 -13.01
N THR A 56 -9.61 5.39 -12.09
CA THR A 56 -8.83 6.11 -11.06
C THR A 56 -8.20 5.12 -10.08
N SER A 57 -7.20 5.51 -9.29
CA SER A 57 -6.75 4.71 -8.15
C SER A 57 -7.80 4.77 -7.02
N GLU A 58 -8.10 3.65 -6.35
CA GLU A 58 -9.01 3.62 -5.19
C GLU A 58 -8.47 4.50 -4.06
N LEU A 59 -7.14 4.54 -3.89
CA LEU A 59 -6.50 5.42 -2.92
C LEU A 59 -6.77 6.90 -3.23
N LYS A 60 -6.78 7.27 -4.51
CA LYS A 60 -7.11 8.64 -4.92
C LYS A 60 -8.58 8.97 -4.64
N ALA A 61 -9.49 8.04 -4.94
CA ALA A 61 -10.90 8.20 -4.61
C ALA A 61 -11.11 8.39 -3.10
N LEU A 62 -10.44 7.60 -2.27
CA LEU A 62 -10.47 7.73 -0.81
C LEU A 62 -9.92 9.08 -0.32
N ILE A 63 -8.82 9.56 -0.90
CA ILE A 63 -8.24 10.88 -0.58
C ILE A 63 -9.23 11.99 -0.94
N ASP A 64 -9.87 11.92 -2.11
CA ASP A 64 -10.85 12.89 -2.56
C ASP A 64 -12.07 12.92 -1.64
N GLU A 65 -12.53 11.76 -1.17
CA GLU A 65 -13.60 11.64 -0.17
C GLU A 65 -13.20 12.23 1.18
N CYS A 66 -11.98 11.96 1.67
CA CYS A 66 -11.48 12.53 2.92
C CYS A 66 -11.41 14.05 2.87
N VAL A 67 -10.95 14.63 1.75
CA VAL A 67 -10.95 16.08 1.53
C VAL A 67 -12.37 16.65 1.44
N ALA A 68 -13.29 15.91 0.81
CA ALA A 68 -14.70 16.29 0.75
C ALA A 68 -15.35 16.30 2.15
N ILE A 69 -15.03 15.33 3.01
CA ILE A 69 -15.48 15.29 4.40
C ILE A 69 -14.93 16.49 5.18
N GLY A 70 -13.63 16.78 5.08
CA GLY A 70 -13.02 17.95 5.72
C GLY A 70 -13.74 19.25 5.36
N ARG A 71 -14.04 19.42 4.07
CA ARG A 71 -14.74 20.59 3.56
C ARG A 71 -16.19 20.67 4.03
N ASN A 72 -16.94 19.57 3.95
CA ASN A 72 -18.38 19.58 4.14
C ASN A 72 -18.82 19.43 5.60
N VAL A 73 -18.00 18.77 6.43
CA VAL A 73 -18.32 18.50 7.85
C VAL A 73 -17.63 19.49 8.77
N TYR A 74 -16.36 19.78 8.51
CA TYR A 74 -15.53 20.61 9.38
C TYR A 74 -15.32 22.04 8.87
N ALA A 75 -15.78 22.36 7.65
CA ALA A 75 -15.51 23.62 6.96
C ALA A 75 -14.00 23.93 6.80
N GLU A 76 -13.18 22.87 6.82
CA GLU A 76 -11.72 22.96 6.72
C GLU A 76 -11.26 22.50 5.34
N THR A 77 -10.17 23.09 4.85
CA THR A 77 -9.52 22.61 3.62
C THR A 77 -8.32 21.77 3.98
N TRP A 78 -8.48 20.45 3.95
CA TRP A 78 -7.38 19.54 4.17
C TRP A 78 -6.59 19.31 2.88
N ALA A 79 -5.27 19.25 3.00
CA ALA A 79 -4.39 19.03 1.85
C ALA A 79 -4.43 17.55 1.45
N THR A 80 -4.68 17.26 0.17
CA THR A 80 -4.57 15.91 -0.40
C THR A 80 -3.22 15.26 -0.12
N LYS A 81 -2.16 16.07 -0.06
CA LYS A 81 -0.80 15.65 0.25
C LYS A 81 -0.69 15.00 1.64
N LEU A 82 -1.38 15.54 2.64
CA LEU A 82 -1.39 14.98 4.01
C LEU A 82 -1.90 13.54 4.00
N PHE A 83 -3.05 13.32 3.36
CA PHE A 83 -3.64 11.99 3.27
C PHE A 83 -2.81 11.05 2.40
N SER A 84 -2.27 11.54 1.29
CA SER A 84 -1.37 10.73 0.48
C SER A 84 -0.15 10.26 1.27
N GLU A 85 0.43 11.11 2.13
CA GLU A 85 1.57 10.74 2.97
C GLU A 85 1.18 9.75 4.07
N VAL A 86 0.02 9.92 4.71
CA VAL A 86 -0.49 9.01 5.74
C VAL A 86 -0.78 7.62 5.17
N PHE A 87 -1.48 7.56 4.04
CA PHE A 87 -1.89 6.28 3.44
C PHE A 87 -0.76 5.58 2.68
N THR A 88 0.24 6.32 2.16
CA THR A 88 1.44 5.74 1.52
C THR A 88 2.63 5.61 2.46
N TYR A 89 2.52 5.99 3.74
CA TYR A 89 3.63 5.94 4.70
C TYR A 89 4.32 4.55 4.74
N PRO A 90 3.59 3.42 4.78
CA PRO A 90 4.22 2.09 4.75
C PRO A 90 4.94 1.79 3.43
N GLN A 91 4.53 2.43 2.33
CA GLN A 91 5.14 2.29 1.00
C GLN A 91 6.42 3.15 0.86
N ASN A 92 6.38 4.39 1.38
CA ASN A 92 7.45 5.40 1.25
C ASN A 92 8.65 5.20 2.19
N SER A 93 8.48 4.42 3.27
CA SER A 93 9.57 4.00 4.16
C SER A 93 10.66 3.17 3.45
N ARG A 94 10.37 2.64 2.25
CA ARG A 94 11.34 1.96 1.37
C ARG A 94 12.19 2.92 0.54
N ALA A 95 11.67 4.09 0.16
CA ALA A 95 12.35 5.02 -0.76
C ALA A 95 13.33 5.95 -0.04
N LYS A 96 13.11 6.23 1.25
CA LYS A 96 14.04 6.95 2.11
C LYS A 96 14.62 5.95 3.10
N GLY A 97 15.83 5.46 2.84
CA GLY A 97 16.58 4.60 3.75
C GLY A 97 16.88 5.33 5.06
N SER A 98 15.91 5.37 5.97
CA SER A 98 15.98 6.15 7.20
C SER A 98 15.37 5.34 8.34
N THR A 99 16.26 4.63 9.02
CA THR A 99 16.26 4.39 10.46
C THR A 99 14.90 4.30 11.13
N LEU A 100 14.47 3.06 11.38
CA LEU A 100 13.52 2.69 12.42
C LEU A 100 14.02 3.23 13.77
N TYR A 101 13.66 4.46 14.11
CA TYR A 101 13.42 4.79 15.51
C TYR A 101 12.07 4.20 15.85
N LEU A 102 12.13 3.01 16.45
CA LEU A 102 11.13 2.54 17.40
C LEU A 102 10.75 3.72 18.30
N ILE A 103 9.65 4.39 18.00
CA ILE A 103 8.99 5.23 18.98
C ILE A 103 8.50 4.27 20.06
N GLY A 104 9.30 4.20 21.11
CA GLY A 104 9.08 3.37 22.27
C GLY A 104 7.71 3.66 22.85
N TRP A 105 6.90 2.61 22.89
CA TRP A 105 5.92 2.42 23.93
C TRP A 105 6.67 2.22 25.25
N VAL A 106 7.00 3.29 25.95
CA VAL A 106 7.41 3.21 27.37
C VAL A 106 6.97 4.50 28.08
N TYR A 107 5.89 4.34 28.86
CA TYR A 107 5.30 5.21 29.91
C TYR A 107 4.81 6.62 29.57
#